data_AF-A0A2X2INQ0-F1
#
_entry.id   AF-A0A2X2INQ0-F1
#
_cell.length_a   1.000
_cell.length_b   1.000
_cell.length_c   1.000
_cell.angle_alpha   90.00
_cell.angle_beta   90.00
_cell.angle_gamma   90.00
#
_symmetry.space_group_name_H-M   'P 1'
#
loop_
_entity.id
_entity.type
_entity.pdbx_description
1 polymer ?
#
loop_
_entity_poly.entity_id
_entity_poly.type
_entity_poly.pdbx_seq_one_letter_code
_entity_poly.pdbx_strand_id
1 'polypeptide(L)'
;MKEFNLAALKSQSAIGAEARYRVALLQYDNKEYDKALETAFDVINNREAQEYWVAKSFLVLADAYARKGNAFQAKSTLKSVIDNYDKNDDIVPAAKERLQKLK
;
A
#
# COMPACT_ATOMS: atom_id res chain seq x y z
N MET A 1 14.31 -29.15 -4.35
CA MET A 1 14.02 -28.83 -2.93
C MET A 1 14.23 -27.36 -2.59
N LYS A 2 15.42 -26.77 -2.81
CA LYS A 2 15.70 -25.35 -2.51
C LYS A 2 14.75 -24.36 -3.21
N GLU A 3 14.48 -24.56 -4.50
CA GLU A 3 13.58 -23.69 -5.28
C GLU A 3 12.11 -23.75 -4.80
N PHE A 4 11.62 -24.95 -4.43
CA PHE A 4 10.25 -25.10 -3.90
C PHE A 4 10.09 -24.43 -2.53
N ASN A 5 11.12 -24.49 -1.67
CA ASN A 5 11.11 -23.80 -0.39
C ASN A 5 11.13 -22.27 -0.57
N LEU A 6 11.93 -21.77 -1.53
CA LEU A 6 11.95 -20.33 -1.84
C LEU A 6 10.61 -19.85 -2.42
N ALA A 7 9.99 -20.64 -3.30
CA ALA A 7 8.65 -20.35 -3.82
C ALA A 7 7.59 -20.35 -2.70
N ALA A 8 7.66 -21.32 -1.77
CA ALA A 8 6.77 -21.38 -0.61
C ALA A 8 6.95 -20.17 0.33
N LEU A 9 8.19 -19.77 0.62
CA LEU A 9 8.48 -18.59 1.45
C LEU A 9 7.97 -17.29 0.79
N LYS A 10 8.20 -17.12 -0.51
CA LYS A 10 7.66 -15.98 -1.27
C LYS A 10 6.13 -15.96 -1.26
N SER A 11 5.49 -17.13 -1.40
CA SER A 11 4.04 -17.26 -1.33
C SER A 11 3.49 -16.91 0.06
N GLN A 12 4.13 -17.40 1.13
CA GLN A 12 3.76 -17.05 2.50
C GLN A 12 3.89 -15.55 2.78
N SER A 13 4.98 -14.94 2.31
CA SER A 13 5.15 -13.49 2.44
C SER A 13 4.10 -12.70 1.66
N ALA A 14 3.78 -13.11 0.44
CA ALA A 14 2.72 -12.48 -0.37
C ALA A 14 1.36 -12.58 0.32
N ILE A 15 0.98 -13.75 0.84
CA ILE A 15 -0.27 -13.96 1.59
C ILE A 15 -0.31 -13.09 2.85
N GLY A 16 0.80 -13.01 3.59
CA GLY A 16 0.91 -12.18 4.79
C GLY A 16 0.77 -10.69 4.49
N ALA A 17 1.42 -10.21 3.42
CA ALA A 17 1.34 -8.82 2.98
C ALA A 17 -0.07 -8.46 2.47
N GLU A 18 -0.69 -9.33 1.68
CA GLU A 18 -2.06 -9.17 1.22
C GLU A 18 -3.05 -9.08 2.38
N ALA A 19 -2.96 -10.02 3.33
CA ALA A 19 -3.88 -10.08 4.46
C ALA A 19 -3.79 -8.80 5.30
N ARG A 20 -2.57 -8.34 5.62
CA ARG A 20 -2.37 -7.09 6.36
C ARG A 20 -2.82 -5.85 5.59
N TYR A 21 -2.56 -5.80 4.27
CA TYR A 21 -3.10 -4.75 3.42
C TYR A 21 -4.64 -4.71 3.48
N ARG A 22 -5.30 -5.87 3.42
CA ARG A 22 -6.77 -5.96 3.52
C ARG A 22 -7.27 -5.47 4.89
N VAL A 23 -6.53 -5.72 5.97
CA VAL A 23 -6.85 -5.14 7.29
C VAL A 23 -6.74 -3.61 7.27
N ALA A 24 -5.66 -3.06 6.69
CA ALA A 24 -5.50 -1.61 6.57
C ALA A 24 -6.65 -0.98 5.75
N LEU A 25 -7.06 -1.64 4.65
CA LEU A 25 -8.19 -1.20 3.83
C LEU A 25 -9.50 -1.23 4.61
N LEU A 26 -9.78 -2.30 5.35
CA LEU A 26 -10.99 -2.41 6.19
C LEU A 26 -11.03 -1.34 7.28
N GLN A 27 -9.89 -1.05 7.93
CA GLN A 27 -9.79 0.03 8.91
C GLN A 27 -10.05 1.39 8.25
N TYR A 28 -9.51 1.62 7.05
CA TYR A 28 -9.80 2.84 6.28
C TYR A 28 -11.30 2.97 5.96
N ASP A 29 -11.92 1.90 5.47
CA ASP A 29 -13.35 1.87 5.13
C ASP A 29 -14.23 2.11 6.37
N ASN A 30 -13.81 1.60 7.52
CA ASN A 30 -14.43 1.84 8.83
C ASN A 30 -14.12 3.22 9.43
N LYS A 31 -13.40 4.08 8.69
CA LYS A 31 -12.98 5.43 9.11
C LYS A 31 -12.00 5.43 10.29
N GLU A 32 -11.38 4.31 10.59
CA GLU A 32 -10.32 4.16 11.60
C GLU A 32 -8.96 4.57 11.01
N TYR A 33 -8.86 5.82 10.55
CA TYR A 33 -7.74 6.27 9.71
C TYR A 33 -6.37 6.15 10.38
N ASP A 34 -6.27 6.36 11.69
CA ASP A 34 -5.01 6.17 12.42
C ASP A 34 -4.54 4.72 12.41
N LYS A 35 -5.46 3.77 12.65
CA LYS A 35 -5.14 2.34 12.59
C LYS A 35 -4.77 1.92 11.17
N ALA A 36 -5.47 2.46 10.17
CA ALA A 36 -5.18 2.20 8.76
C ALA A 36 -3.76 2.66 8.38
N LEU A 37 -3.32 3.82 8.89
CA LEU A 37 -1.95 4.31 8.69
C LEU A 37 -0.93 3.35 9.32
N GLU A 38 -1.13 2.98 10.59
CA GLU A 38 -0.24 2.04 11.31
C GLU A 38 -0.13 0.71 10.58
N THR A 39 -1.27 0.11 10.22
CA THR A 39 -1.29 -1.20 9.53
C THR A 39 -0.71 -1.12 8.12
N ALA A 40 -0.93 -0.02 7.38
CA ALA A 40 -0.28 0.19 6.09
C ALA A 40 1.25 0.28 6.23
N PHE A 41 1.75 0.96 7.26
CA PHE A 41 3.19 1.02 7.55
C PHE A 41 3.76 -0.35 7.88
N ASP A 42 3.03 -1.23 8.57
CA ASP A 42 3.47 -2.59 8.84
C ASP A 42 3.71 -3.41 7.57
N VAL A 43 2.93 -3.18 6.52
CA VAL A 43 3.16 -3.80 5.21
C VAL A 43 4.36 -3.15 4.51
N ILE A 44 4.41 -1.82 4.49
CA ILE A 44 5.47 -1.05 3.82
C ILE A 44 6.86 -1.35 4.39
N ASN A 45 6.96 -1.49 5.71
CA ASN A 45 8.22 -1.72 6.41
C ASN A 45 8.63 -3.20 6.44
N ASN A 46 7.76 -4.12 6.01
CA ASN A 46 8.09 -5.54 5.95
C ASN A 46 8.98 -5.81 4.73
N ARG A 47 10.26 -6.11 4.98
CA ARG A 47 11.27 -6.38 3.94
C ARG A 47 10.98 -7.60 3.07
N GLU A 48 10.13 -8.50 3.54
CA GLU A 48 9.75 -9.69 2.78
C GLU A 48 8.51 -9.43 1.92
N ALA A 49 7.76 -8.36 2.21
CA ALA A 49 6.48 -8.09 1.55
C ALA A 49 6.66 -7.90 0.04
N GLN A 50 5.69 -8.43 -0.69
CA GLN A 50 5.68 -8.31 -2.14
C GLN A 50 5.46 -6.85 -2.55
N GLU A 51 6.23 -6.36 -3.53
CA GLU A 51 6.20 -4.96 -4.01
C GLU A 51 4.79 -4.46 -4.34
N TYR A 52 3.93 -5.32 -4.91
CA TYR A 52 2.54 -4.99 -5.22
C TYR A 52 1.72 -4.60 -3.97
N TRP A 53 1.81 -5.40 -2.90
CA TRP A 53 1.07 -5.13 -1.66
C TRP A 53 1.66 -3.96 -0.87
N VAL A 54 2.97 -3.75 -0.97
CA VAL A 54 3.63 -2.53 -0.47
C VAL A 54 3.06 -1.30 -1.17
N ALA A 55 2.99 -1.31 -2.50
CA ALA A 55 2.45 -0.19 -3.27
C ALA A 55 0.96 0.05 -3.00
N LYS A 56 0.13 -1.01 -2.94
CA LYS A 56 -1.27 -0.91 -2.50
C LYS A 56 -1.42 -0.27 -1.12
N SER A 57 -0.51 -0.58 -0.20
CA SER A 57 -0.52 -0.02 1.16
C SER A 57 -0.15 1.46 1.17
N PHE A 58 0.74 1.92 0.29
CA PHE A 58 0.97 3.35 0.07
C PHE A 58 -0.27 4.08 -0.46
N LEU A 59 -1.11 3.42 -1.28
CA LEU A 59 -2.38 4.02 -1.73
C LEU A 59 -3.35 4.21 -0.55
N VAL A 60 -3.49 3.20 0.33
CA VAL A 60 -4.29 3.32 1.57
C VAL A 60 -3.73 4.41 2.47
N LEU A 61 -2.40 4.50 2.60
CA LEU A 61 -1.72 5.54 3.38
C LEU A 61 -2.09 6.95 2.86
N ALA A 62 -2.03 7.16 1.55
CA ALA A 62 -2.41 8.42 0.94
C ALA A 62 -3.90 8.75 1.14
N ASP A 63 -4.77 7.76 0.95
CA ASP A 63 -6.21 7.91 1.14
C ASP A 63 -6.52 8.28 2.60
N ALA A 64 -5.89 7.62 3.58
CA ALA A 64 -6.04 7.93 5.00
C ALA A 64 -5.53 9.33 5.34
N TYR A 65 -4.35 9.74 4.83
CA TYR A 65 -3.85 11.11 5.02
C TYR A 65 -4.82 12.16 4.47
N ALA A 66 -5.39 11.92 3.28
CA ALA A 66 -6.38 12.81 2.70
C ALA A 66 -7.63 12.95 3.59
N ARG A 67 -8.14 11.84 4.11
CA ARG A 67 -9.31 11.83 5.03
C ARG A 67 -9.03 12.51 6.36
N LYS A 68 -7.77 12.51 6.81
CA LYS A 68 -7.31 13.27 7.98
C LYS A 68 -7.03 14.75 7.70
N GLY A 69 -7.33 15.25 6.50
CA GLY A 69 -7.07 16.65 6.11
C GLY A 69 -5.61 16.94 5.78
N ASN A 70 -4.74 15.93 5.74
CA ASN A 70 -3.33 16.08 5.43
C ASN A 70 -3.07 15.89 3.92
N ALA A 71 -3.61 16.81 3.12
CA ALA A 71 -3.48 16.76 1.67
C ALA A 71 -2.02 16.83 1.18
N PHE A 72 -1.13 17.48 1.94
CA PHE A 72 0.29 17.54 1.61
C PHE A 72 0.94 16.15 1.65
N GLN A 73 0.75 15.41 2.75
CA GLN A 73 1.28 14.05 2.87
C GLN A 73 0.62 13.11 1.85
N ALA A 74 -0.71 13.20 1.66
CA ALA A 74 -1.40 12.40 0.65
C ALA A 74 -0.80 12.60 -0.77
N LYS A 75 -0.57 13.85 -1.18
CA LYS A 75 0.06 14.17 -2.48
C LYS A 75 1.50 13.68 -2.55
N SER A 76 2.28 13.84 -1.48
CA SER A 76 3.67 13.37 -1.41
C SER A 76 3.75 11.86 -1.57
N THR A 77 2.92 11.11 -0.84
CA THR A 77 2.85 9.65 -0.92
C THR A 77 2.48 9.17 -2.32
N LEU A 78 1.44 9.76 -2.94
CA LEU A 78 1.02 9.36 -4.29
C LEU A 78 2.11 9.63 -5.34
N LYS A 79 2.82 10.76 -5.24
CA LYS A 79 3.96 11.07 -6.12
C LYS A 79 5.07 10.05 -5.94
N SER A 80 5.41 9.70 -4.69
CA SER A 80 6.40 8.67 -4.42
C SER A 80 6.05 7.33 -5.08
N VAL A 81 4.77 6.93 -5.08
CA VAL A 81 4.34 5.71 -5.80
C VAL A 81 4.51 5.87 -7.31
N ILE A 82 4.08 6.99 -7.88
CA ILE A 82 4.18 7.25 -9.34
C ILE A 82 5.64 7.26 -9.81
N ASP A 83 6.54 7.83 -9.00
CA ASP A 83 7.94 8.02 -9.39
C ASP A 83 8.80 6.76 -9.18
N ASN A 84 8.39 5.84 -8.30
CA ASN A 84 9.21 4.69 -7.89
C ASN A 84 8.62 3.32 -8.26
N TYR A 85 7.35 3.22 -8.67
CA TYR A 85 6.73 1.96 -9.04
C TYR A 85 6.71 1.76 -10.57
N ASP A 86 7.40 0.73 -11.05
CA ASP A 86 7.69 0.53 -12.47
C ASP A 86 6.92 -0.63 -13.13
N LYS A 87 6.07 -1.34 -12.39
CA LYS A 87 5.28 -2.45 -12.95
C LYS A 87 4.10 -1.93 -13.77
N ASN A 88 3.80 -2.63 -14.86
CA ASN A 88 2.68 -2.33 -15.75
C ASN A 88 1.39 -2.98 -15.24
N ASP A 89 0.82 -2.43 -14.18
CA ASP A 89 -0.42 -2.90 -13.54
C ASP A 89 -1.32 -1.72 -13.08
N ASP A 90 -2.21 -1.96 -12.12
CA ASP A 90 -3.19 -0.98 -11.64
C ASP A 90 -2.60 0.09 -10.69
N ILE A 91 -1.39 -0.07 -10.17
CA ILE A 91 -0.84 0.80 -9.11
C ILE A 91 -0.65 2.25 -9.57
N VAL A 92 0.14 2.48 -10.62
CA VAL A 92 0.43 3.84 -11.11
C VAL A 92 -0.84 4.53 -11.65
N PRO A 93 -1.72 3.86 -12.43
CA PRO A 93 -3.02 4.43 -12.79
C PRO A 93 -3.85 4.84 -11.58
N ALA A 94 -3.96 3.98 -10.56
CA ALA A 94 -4.72 4.25 -9.34
C ALA A 94 -4.14 5.42 -8.52
N ALA A 95 -2.81 5.55 -8.48
CA ALA A 95 -2.14 6.68 -7.82
C ALA A 95 -2.40 8.00 -8.55
N LYS A 96 -2.32 8.01 -9.89
CA LYS A 96 -2.60 9.20 -10.73
C LYS A 96 -4.04 9.67 -10.58
N GLU A 97 -5.01 8.75 -10.56
CA GLU A 97 -6.42 9.06 -10.39
C GLU A 97 -6.68 9.74 -9.03
N ARG A 98 -6.16 9.16 -7.93
CA ARG A 98 -6.26 9.76 -6.59
C ARG A 98 -5.61 11.13 -6.54
N LEU A 99 -4.43 11.29 -7.14
CA LEU A 99 -3.71 12.55 -7.15
C LEU A 99 -4.51 13.64 -7.87
N GLN A 100 -5.20 13.31 -8.95
CA GLN A 100 -6.08 14.24 -9.66
C GLN A 100 -7.28 14.66 -8.79
N LYS A 101 -7.87 13.75 -8.02
CA LYS A 101 -8.99 14.04 -7.11
C LYS A 101 -8.61 14.95 -5.92
N LEU A 102 -7.33 15.06 -5.60
CA LEU A 102 -6.80 15.93 -4.53
C LEU A 102 -6.36 17.32 -5.03
N LYS A 103 -6.46 17.59 -6.33
CA LYS A 103 -6.07 18.88 -6.91
C LYS A 103 -7.08 19.97 -6.61
#